data_AF-A0A015KUB0-F1
#
_entry.id   AF-A0A015KUB0-F1
#
_cell.length_a   1.000
_cell.length_b   1.000
_cell.length_c   1.000
_cell.angle_alpha   90.00
_cell.angle_beta   90.00
_cell.angle_gamma   90.00
#
_symmetry.space_group_name_H-M   'P 1'
#
loop_
_entity.id
_entity.type
_entity.pdbx_description
1 polymer ?
#
loop_
_entity_poly.entity_id
_entity_poly.type
_entity_poly.pdbx_seq_one_letter_code
_entity_poly.pdbx_strand_id
1 'polypeptide(L)'
;MGINEILKSLKESQHNSLKTLILNNARINYNSTILSYMKYLQNLQELRLINCICGRGIFLNNKKNKKDIFDDEKNYEEGLWLPNLKYLQVDYIDEKGEELNELSLIISSVLIRCSPLLNNGI
;
A
#
# COMPACT_ATOMS: atom_id res chain seq x y z
N MET A 1 -4.65 17.91 -4.66
CA MET A 1 -4.47 17.24 -3.37
C MET A 1 -3.77 15.91 -3.62
N GLY A 2 -2.55 15.74 -3.11
CA GLY A 2 -1.78 14.52 -3.33
C GLY A 2 -2.30 13.35 -2.51
N ILE A 3 -2.03 12.11 -2.92
CA ILE A 3 -2.42 10.92 -2.13
C ILE A 3 -1.91 10.99 -0.69
N ASN A 4 -0.72 11.57 -0.48
CA ASN A 4 -0.14 11.77 0.84
C ASN A 4 -0.98 12.68 1.74
N GLU A 5 -1.61 13.72 1.19
CA GLU A 5 -2.49 14.63 1.94
C GLU A 5 -3.79 13.92 2.33
N ILE A 6 -4.34 13.09 1.44
CA ILE A 6 -5.51 12.25 1.73
C ILE A 6 -5.18 11.28 2.87
N LEU A 7 -4.08 10.52 2.78
CA LEU A 7 -3.69 9.56 3.81
C LEU A 7 -3.38 10.23 5.15
N LYS A 8 -2.75 11.41 5.12
CA LYS A 8 -2.52 12.23 6.32
C LYS A 8 -3.85 12.65 6.96
N SER A 9 -4.79 13.14 6.16
CA SER A 9 -6.12 13.52 6.64
C SER A 9 -6.88 12.33 7.23
N LEU A 10 -6.80 11.14 6.60
CA LEU A 10 -7.40 9.91 7.12
C LEU A 10 -6.78 9.48 8.45
N LYS A 11 -5.46 9.57 8.58
CA LYS A 11 -4.76 9.34 9.85
C LYS A 11 -5.28 10.29 10.94
N GLU A 12 -5.37 11.58 10.65
CA GLU A 12 -5.76 12.58 11.65
C GLU A 12 -7.23 12.48 12.06
N SER A 13 -8.11 12.12 11.12
CA SER A 13 -9.57 12.19 11.34
C SER A 13 -10.26 10.84 11.54
N GLN A 14 -9.73 9.74 10.98
CA GLN A 14 -10.43 8.46 10.87
C GLN A 14 -9.59 7.23 11.25
N HIS A 15 -8.41 7.40 11.85
CA HIS A 15 -7.48 6.29 12.15
C HIS A 15 -8.12 5.11 12.89
N ASN A 16 -9.05 5.37 13.81
CA ASN A 16 -9.74 4.35 14.59
C ASN A 16 -11.13 3.96 14.07
N SER A 17 -11.68 4.65 13.07
CA SER A 17 -13.06 4.44 12.60
C SER A 17 -13.14 3.86 11.19
N LEU A 18 -12.09 4.06 10.37
CA LEU A 18 -12.11 3.65 8.97
C LEU A 18 -12.08 2.13 8.82
N LYS A 19 -13.16 1.57 8.27
CA LYS A 19 -13.28 0.12 7.98
C LYS A 19 -12.94 -0.22 6.53
N THR A 20 -13.15 0.69 5.60
CA THR A 20 -12.95 0.45 4.17
C THR A 20 -12.17 1.60 3.56
N LEU A 21 -11.11 1.26 2.84
CA LEU A 21 -10.32 2.21 2.07
C LEU A 21 -10.20 1.72 0.64
N ILE A 22 -10.74 2.49 -0.29
CA ILE A 22 -10.66 2.22 -1.72
C ILE A 22 -9.96 3.40 -2.36
N LEU A 23 -8.79 3.15 -2.94
CA LEU A 23 -8.04 4.09 -3.74
C LEU A 23 -8.12 3.61 -5.18
N ASN A 24 -8.82 4.37 -6.02
CA ASN A 24 -9.00 4.05 -7.44
C ASN A 24 -8.25 5.06 -8.30
N ASN A 25 -7.43 4.59 -9.24
CA ASN A 25 -6.60 5.42 -10.12
C ASN A 25 -5.73 6.44 -9.37
N ALA A 26 -5.35 6.11 -8.12
CA ALA A 26 -4.58 7.00 -7.27
C ALA A 26 -3.09 6.95 -7.67
N ARG A 27 -2.47 8.12 -7.86
CA ARG A 27 -1.04 8.19 -8.19
C ARG A 27 -0.17 8.04 -6.95
N ILE A 28 0.64 6.99 -6.91
CA ILE A 28 1.50 6.60 -5.79
C ILE A 28 2.90 6.31 -6.32
N ASN A 29 3.80 7.30 -6.23
CA ASN A 29 5.18 7.16 -6.70
C ASN A 29 6.15 6.63 -5.62
N TYR A 30 5.77 6.72 -4.35
CA TYR A 30 6.56 6.26 -3.19
C TYR A 30 5.72 5.30 -2.36
N ASN A 31 5.90 4.01 -2.60
CA ASN A 31 4.98 2.98 -2.08
C ASN A 31 5.23 2.67 -0.60
N SER A 32 6.44 2.95 -0.09
CA SER A 32 6.71 2.93 1.35
C SER A 32 5.82 3.91 2.12
N THR A 33 5.39 5.01 1.49
CA THR A 33 4.51 5.99 2.11
C THR A 33 3.11 5.42 2.34
N ILE A 34 2.58 4.61 1.42
CA ILE A 34 1.30 3.93 1.63
C ILE A 34 1.39 3.02 2.85
N LEU A 35 2.42 2.17 2.90
CA LEU A 35 2.63 1.24 4.00
C LEU A 35 2.77 1.97 5.35
N SER A 36 3.48 3.11 5.39
CA SER A 36 3.65 3.89 6.62
C SER A 36 2.33 4.48 7.14
N TYR A 37 1.42 4.87 6.25
CA TYR A 37 0.09 5.34 6.64
C TYR A 37 -0.85 4.21 7.04
N MET A 38 -0.76 3.03 6.41
CA MET A 38 -1.60 1.88 6.77
C MET A 38 -1.43 1.46 8.24
N LYS A 39 -0.26 1.70 8.84
CA LYS A 39 0.02 1.42 10.27
C LYS A 39 -1.00 2.07 11.23
N TYR A 40 -1.60 3.19 10.83
CA TYR A 40 -2.56 3.93 11.65
C TYR A 40 -4.00 3.44 11.48
N LEU A 41 -4.30 2.65 10.45
CA LEU A 41 -5.66 2.24 10.09
C LEU A 41 -5.96 0.83 10.62
N GLN A 42 -5.75 0.57 11.91
CA GLN A 42 -5.78 -0.79 12.49
C GLN A 42 -7.17 -1.44 12.46
N ASN A 43 -8.24 -0.64 12.35
CA ASN A 43 -9.62 -1.11 12.22
C ASN A 43 -10.07 -1.34 10.77
N LEU A 44 -9.15 -1.18 9.81
CA LEU A 44 -9.42 -1.42 8.40
C LEU A 44 -9.73 -2.90 8.16
N GLN A 45 -10.87 -3.15 7.51
CA GLN A 45 -11.40 -4.46 7.17
C GLN A 45 -11.27 -4.76 5.68
N GLU A 46 -11.28 -3.72 4.86
CA GLU A 46 -11.15 -3.82 3.41
C GLU A 46 -10.20 -2.75 2.87
N LEU A 47 -9.18 -3.19 2.16
CA LEU A 47 -8.23 -2.33 1.44
C LEU A 47 -8.25 -2.69 -0.03
N ARG A 48 -8.54 -1.70 -0.87
CA ARG A 48 -8.44 -1.85 -2.33
C ARG A 48 -7.60 -0.74 -2.92
N LEU A 49 -6.51 -1.11 -3.57
CA LEU A 49 -5.71 -0.26 -4.43
C LEU A 49 -6.05 -0.69 -5.85
N ILE A 50 -6.99 -0.01 -6.50
CA ILE A 50 -7.51 -0.38 -7.82
C ILE A 50 -6.83 0.51 -8.86
N ASN A 51 -6.08 -0.11 -9.78
CA ASN A 51 -5.38 0.59 -10.86
C ASN A 51 -4.57 1.80 -10.38
N CYS A 52 -3.91 1.65 -9.22
CA CYS A 52 -3.07 2.70 -8.66
C CYS A 52 -1.86 2.95 -9.58
N ILE A 53 -1.52 4.21 -9.81
CA ILE A 53 -0.56 4.61 -10.84
C ILE A 53 0.81 4.85 -10.22
N CYS A 54 1.82 4.09 -10.63
CA CYS A 54 3.22 4.33 -10.28
C CYS A 54 4.03 4.62 -11.55
N GLY A 55 4.81 5.70 -11.56
CA GLY A 55 5.63 6.01 -12.73
C GLY A 55 6.64 4.89 -13.02
N ARG A 56 6.63 4.28 -14.20
CA ARG A 56 7.51 3.12 -14.49
C ARG A 56 9.00 3.47 -14.35
N GLY A 57 9.40 4.65 -14.81
CA GLY A 57 10.76 5.15 -14.61
C GLY A 57 11.14 5.29 -13.14
N ILE A 58 10.20 5.69 -12.27
CA ILE A 58 10.40 5.80 -10.82
C ILE A 58 10.53 4.41 -10.21
N PHE A 59 9.63 3.48 -10.55
CA PHE A 59 9.69 2.10 -10.10
C PHE A 59 11.04 1.44 -10.42
N LEU A 60 11.45 1.51 -11.69
CA LEU A 60 12.73 0.94 -12.15
C LEU A 60 13.93 1.62 -11.49
N ASN A 61 13.90 2.94 -11.32
CA ASN A 61 14.96 3.68 -10.66
C ASN A 61 15.07 3.32 -9.16
N ASN A 62 13.94 3.18 -8.46
CA ASN A 62 13.92 2.77 -7.06
C ASN A 62 14.44 1.34 -6.90
N LYS A 63 14.03 0.42 -7.78
CA LYS A 63 14.53 -0.96 -7.82
C LYS A 63 16.05 -1.01 -8.05
N LYS A 64 16.54 -0.30 -9.06
CA LYS A 64 17.97 -0.26 -9.41
C LYS A 64 18.84 0.29 -8.29
N ASN A 65 18.37 1.34 -7.61
CA ASN A 65 19.13 2.02 -6.57
C ASN A 65 18.79 1.55 -5.15
N LYS A 66 18.00 0.48 -4.99
CA LYS A 66 17.53 -0.03 -3.68
C LYS A 66 16.93 1.06 -2.79
N LYS A 67 15.97 1.80 -3.34
CA LYS A 67 15.26 2.89 -2.64
C LYS A 67 13.78 2.54 -2.47
N ASP A 68 13.10 3.29 -1.61
CA ASP A 68 11.67 3.10 -1.32
C ASP A 68 11.42 1.65 -0.90
N ILE A 69 10.38 0.98 -1.40
CA ILE A 69 10.07 -0.41 -1.08
C ILE A 69 11.23 -1.42 -1.34
N PHE A 70 12.27 -1.04 -2.10
CA PHE A 70 13.45 -1.89 -2.36
C PHE A 70 14.65 -1.61 -1.45
N ASP A 71 14.48 -0.76 -0.44
CA ASP A 71 15.52 -0.42 0.54
C ASP A 71 15.61 -1.52 1.60
N ASP A 72 16.61 -2.40 1.46
CA ASP A 72 16.84 -3.56 2.34
C ASP A 72 17.18 -3.16 3.79
N GLU A 73 17.59 -1.91 4.04
CA GLU A 73 17.89 -1.41 5.39
C GLU A 73 16.61 -1.03 6.16
N LYS A 74 15.47 -0.95 5.48
CA LYS A 74 14.20 -0.52 6.07
C LYS A 74 13.24 -1.68 6.26
N ASN A 75 12.78 -1.84 7.50
CA ASN A 75 11.70 -2.75 7.81
C ASN A 75 10.33 -2.07 7.66
N TYR A 76 9.71 -2.24 6.49
CA TYR A 76 8.38 -1.68 6.22
C TYR A 76 7.25 -2.34 7.01
N GLU A 77 7.49 -3.54 7.53
CA GLU A 77 6.55 -4.29 8.36
C GLU A 77 6.57 -3.83 9.83
N GLU A 78 7.64 -3.15 10.26
CA GLU A 78 7.80 -2.73 11.66
C GLU A 78 6.65 -1.83 12.12
N GLY A 79 5.80 -2.32 13.02
CA GLY A 79 4.61 -1.60 13.49
C GLY A 79 3.46 -1.54 12.48
N LEU A 80 3.57 -2.17 11.30
CA LEU A 80 2.44 -2.40 10.41
C LEU A 80 1.68 -3.64 10.87
N TRP A 81 0.51 -3.42 11.45
CA TRP A 81 -0.37 -4.48 11.91
C TRP A 81 -1.81 -4.14 11.55
N LEU A 82 -2.42 -4.99 10.73
CA LEU A 82 -3.78 -4.82 10.21
C LEU A 82 -4.64 -6.02 10.67
N PRO A 83 -4.93 -6.11 11.98
CA PRO A 83 -5.54 -7.29 12.58
C PRO A 83 -6.93 -7.60 12.04
N ASN A 84 -7.62 -6.59 11.52
CA ASN A 84 -9.00 -6.66 11.09
C ASN A 84 -9.16 -6.80 9.57
N LEU A 85 -8.07 -6.76 8.79
CA LEU A 85 -8.13 -6.77 7.34
C LEU A 85 -8.54 -8.15 6.84
N LYS A 86 -9.68 -8.20 6.15
CA LYS A 86 -10.31 -9.44 5.63
C LYS A 86 -10.37 -9.47 4.12
N TYR A 87 -10.27 -8.31 3.48
CA TYR A 87 -10.26 -8.20 2.02
C TYR A 87 -9.12 -7.30 1.57
N LEU A 88 -8.33 -7.81 0.61
CA LEU A 88 -7.23 -7.09 0.01
C LEU A 88 -7.28 -7.25 -1.52
N GLN A 89 -7.21 -6.12 -2.21
CA GLN A 89 -6.98 -6.06 -3.65
C GLN A 89 -5.89 -5.01 -3.91
N VAL A 90 -4.86 -5.37 -4.67
CA VAL A 90 -3.74 -4.47 -4.98
C VAL A 90 -3.36 -4.60 -6.44
N ASP A 91 -3.72 -3.60 -7.21
CA ASP A 91 -3.49 -3.50 -8.64
C ASP A 91 -2.77 -2.19 -8.92
N TYR A 92 -1.53 -2.29 -9.41
CA TYR A 92 -0.74 -1.15 -9.89
C TYR A 92 -0.58 -1.19 -11.40
N ILE A 93 -0.67 -0.01 -12.00
CA ILE A 93 -0.40 0.24 -13.42
C ILE A 93 0.62 1.38 -13.55
N ASP A 94 1.25 1.48 -14.72
CA ASP A 94 2.08 2.62 -15.06
C ASP A 94 1.29 3.76 -15.70
N GLU A 95 1.98 4.85 -16.06
CA GLU A 95 1.38 6.01 -16.72
C GLU A 95 0.75 5.72 -18.09
N LYS A 96 1.05 4.57 -18.71
CA LYS A 96 0.46 4.11 -19.98
C LYS A 96 -0.68 3.12 -19.76
N GLY A 97 -1.00 2.77 -18.51
CA GLY A 97 -2.00 1.77 -18.17
C GLY A 97 -1.50 0.33 -18.25
N GLU A 98 -0.19 0.11 -18.36
CA GLU A 98 0.37 -1.23 -18.34
C GLU A 98 0.55 -1.71 -16.90
N GLU A 99 0.22 -2.97 -16.63
CA GLU A 99 0.34 -3.56 -15.30
C GLU A 99 1.78 -3.51 -14.77
N LEU A 100 1.90 -3.20 -13.48
CA LEU A 100 3.13 -3.28 -12.69
C LEU A 100 3.02 -4.42 -11.69
N ASN A 101 2.82 -5.64 -12.19
CA ASN A 101 2.55 -6.85 -11.39
C ASN A 101 3.60 -7.11 -10.30
N GLU A 102 4.87 -6.81 -10.55
CA GLU A 102 5.91 -6.93 -9.52
C GLU A 102 5.64 -6.01 -8.32
N LEU A 103 5.25 -4.76 -8.56
CA LEU A 103 4.92 -3.82 -7.49
C LEU A 103 3.65 -4.28 -6.74
N SER A 104 2.62 -4.69 -7.48
CA SER A 104 1.38 -5.24 -6.90
C SER A 104 1.67 -6.42 -5.97
N LEU A 105 2.52 -7.35 -6.40
CA LEU A 105 2.91 -8.52 -5.63
C LEU A 105 3.68 -8.15 -4.37
N ILE A 106 4.67 -7.25 -4.46
CA ILE A 106 5.45 -6.84 -3.30
C ILE A 106 4.56 -6.19 -2.22
N ILE A 107 3.72 -5.24 -2.62
CA ILE A 107 2.83 -4.54 -1.68
C ILE A 107 1.80 -5.50 -1.09
N SER A 108 1.20 -6.36 -1.91
CA SER A 108 0.29 -7.41 -1.41
C SER A 108 0.97 -8.31 -0.39
N SER A 109 2.19 -8.76 -0.69
CA SER A 109 2.95 -9.68 0.15
C SER A 109 3.22 -9.10 1.55
N VAL A 110 3.63 -7.83 1.62
CA VAL A 110 3.82 -7.11 2.88
C VAL A 110 2.50 -7.02 3.64
N LEU A 111 1.42 -6.58 2.98
CA LEU A 111 0.13 -6.39 3.64
C LEU A 111 -0.46 -7.71 4.14
N ILE A 112 -0.32 -8.81 3.39
CA ILE A 112 -0.77 -10.15 3.79
C ILE A 112 -0.02 -10.61 5.05
N ARG A 113 1.31 -10.48 5.09
CA ARG A 113 2.10 -10.86 6.28
C ARG A 113 1.69 -10.07 7.53
N CYS A 114 1.31 -8.81 7.36
CA CYS A 114 0.83 -7.94 8.43
C CYS A 114 -0.67 -8.11 8.78
N SER A 115 -1.39 -9.03 8.11
CA SER A 115 -2.85 -9.19 8.21
C SER A 115 -3.22 -10.65 8.51
N PRO A 116 -3.36 -11.04 9.78
CA PRO A 116 -3.53 -12.43 10.17
C PRO A 116 -4.82 -13.06 9.60
N LEU A 117 -5.88 -12.27 9.40
CA LEU A 117 -7.14 -12.77 8.88
C LEU A 117 -7.11 -13.05 7.37
N LEU A 118 -6.17 -12.48 6.62
CA LEU A 118 -5.94 -12.82 5.22
C LEU A 118 -5.15 -14.13 5.08
N ASN A 119 -4.26 -14.40 6.04
CA ASN A 119 -3.37 -15.55 6.01
C ASN A 119 -4.07 -16.86 6.42
N ASN A 120 -5.21 -16.78 7.12
CA ASN A 120 -6.00 -17.94 7.56
C ASN A 120 -6.83 -18.61 6.43
N GLY A 121 -6.65 -18.20 5.18
CA GLY A 121 -7.35 -18.73 4.01
C GLY A 121 -6.51 -19.60 3.06
N ILE A 122 -5.30 -20.00 3.47
CA ILE A 122 -4.39 -20.89 2.72
C ILE A 122 -4.14 -22.16 3.51
#